data_AF-T0C8T5-F1
#
_entry.id   AF-T0C8T5-F1
#
_cell.length_a   1.000
_cell.length_b   1.000
_cell.length_c   1.000
_cell.angle_alpha   90.00
_cell.angle_beta   90.00
_cell.angle_gamma   90.00
#
_symmetry.space_group_name_H-M   'P 1'
#
loop_
_entity.id
_entity.type
_entity.pdbx_description
1 polymer ?
#
loop_
_entity_poly.entity_id
_entity_poly.type
_entity_poly.pdbx_seq_one_letter_code
_entity_poly.pdbx_strand_id
1 'polypeptide(L)'
;MFKIIFVLFLSFSFSFANNINFYQSVFPKITKLKKVNILDTISDNPINTAIQIAYDKNGKKLGFIREVNTTTGCNSACLPVIFTLFYNTKYEFLKLKSKSGLTKKFHRPMTEDDISRLHLLIGLNPKVFKKVKHPTEMTDALTGATKPEFVDAVVKEAAYSTLRINTYNLDTISQLKKLKL
;
A
#
# COMPACT_ATOMS: atom_id res chain seq x y z
N MET A 1 -36.85 41.14 -15.05
CA MET A 1 -36.98 39.98 -14.14
C MET A 1 -36.12 38.83 -14.70
N PHE A 2 -34.87 38.72 -14.27
CA PHE A 2 -33.98 37.63 -14.68
C PHE A 2 -33.98 36.53 -13.62
N LYS A 3 -34.46 35.34 -13.99
CA LYS A 3 -34.44 34.14 -13.14
C LYS A 3 -33.01 33.62 -13.05
N ILE A 4 -32.42 33.71 -11.86
CA ILE A 4 -31.16 33.03 -11.54
C ILE A 4 -31.51 31.56 -11.32
N ILE A 5 -31.03 30.69 -12.21
CA ILE A 5 -31.07 29.24 -12.04
C ILE A 5 -29.97 28.87 -11.04
N PHE A 6 -30.37 28.54 -9.82
CA PHE A 6 -29.47 28.04 -8.78
C PHE A 6 -29.15 26.58 -9.08
N VAL A 7 -27.99 26.33 -9.68
CA VAL A 7 -27.48 24.97 -9.90
C VAL A 7 -27.00 24.44 -8.55
N LEU A 8 -27.80 23.54 -7.96
CA LEU A 8 -27.46 22.82 -6.74
C LEU A 8 -26.28 21.89 -7.06
N PHE A 9 -25.08 22.24 -6.62
CA PHE A 9 -23.95 21.32 -6.57
C PHE A 9 -24.26 20.21 -5.55
N LEU A 10 -24.77 19.08 -6.03
CA LEU A 10 -24.80 17.84 -5.24
C LEU A 10 -23.35 17.42 -4.98
N SER A 11 -22.84 17.76 -3.81
CA SER A 11 -21.59 17.23 -3.30
C SER A 11 -21.83 15.75 -2.97
N PHE A 12 -21.37 14.88 -3.87
CA PHE A 12 -21.32 13.43 -3.63
C PHE A 12 -20.39 13.17 -2.44
N SER A 13 -20.97 13.08 -1.25
CA SER A 13 -20.27 12.61 -0.06
C SER A 13 -20.12 11.10 -0.18
N PHE A 14 -18.99 10.64 -0.72
CA PHE A 14 -18.61 9.22 -0.64
C PHE A 14 -18.51 8.84 0.84
N SER A 15 -19.55 8.16 1.34
CA SER A 15 -19.59 7.69 2.72
C SER A 15 -18.54 6.59 2.90
N PHE A 16 -17.46 6.90 3.62
CA PHE A 16 -16.34 6.00 3.97
C PHE A 16 -16.73 4.90 4.99
N ALA A 17 -18.01 4.59 5.17
CA ALA A 17 -18.51 3.71 6.23
C ALA A 17 -18.10 2.23 6.08
N ASN A 18 -17.62 1.79 4.91
CA ASN A 18 -17.38 0.36 4.61
C ASN A 18 -15.97 -0.19 4.93
N ASN A 19 -15.08 0.55 5.61
CA ASN A 19 -13.67 0.12 5.78
C ASN A 19 -13.25 -0.29 7.19
N ILE A 20 -14.04 0.04 8.24
CA ILE A 20 -13.66 -0.28 9.63
C ILE A 20 -13.55 -1.79 9.87
N ASN A 21 -14.48 -2.60 9.36
CA ASN A 21 -14.47 -4.05 9.55
C ASN A 21 -13.20 -4.70 8.97
N PHE A 22 -12.73 -4.22 7.82
CA PHE A 22 -11.49 -4.71 7.21
C PHE A 22 -10.27 -4.41 8.11
N TYR A 23 -10.24 -3.24 8.74
CA TYR A 23 -9.17 -2.83 9.65
C TYR A 23 -9.23 -3.51 11.03
N GLN A 24 -10.41 -3.91 11.51
CA GLN A 24 -10.59 -4.58 12.80
C GLN A 24 -9.81 -5.89 12.92
N SER A 25 -9.55 -6.57 11.80
CA SER A 25 -8.66 -7.74 11.80
C SER A 25 -7.22 -7.47 12.24
N VAL A 26 -6.77 -6.20 12.21
CA VAL A 26 -5.44 -5.76 12.67
C VAL A 26 -5.56 -4.88 13.92
N PHE A 27 -6.57 -4.02 13.97
CA PHE A 27 -6.88 -3.17 15.12
C PHE A 27 -8.29 -3.47 15.66
N PRO A 28 -8.50 -4.53 16.46
CA PRO A 28 -9.84 -4.98 16.85
C PRO A 28 -10.69 -3.93 17.58
N LYS A 29 -10.04 -2.98 18.27
CA LYS A 29 -10.69 -1.92 19.04
C LYS A 29 -10.90 -0.62 18.26
N ILE A 30 -10.60 -0.61 16.95
CA ILE A 30 -10.74 0.61 16.15
C ILE A 30 -12.20 1.05 16.05
N THR A 31 -12.45 2.32 16.32
CA THR A 31 -13.77 2.95 16.18
C THR A 31 -13.71 4.27 15.43
N LYS A 32 -12.54 4.90 15.34
CA LYS A 32 -12.37 6.20 14.68
C LYS A 32 -11.11 6.23 13.83
N LEU A 33 -11.19 6.94 12.71
CA LEU A 33 -10.09 7.19 11.79
C LEU A 33 -9.93 8.70 11.60
N LYS A 34 -8.69 9.18 11.63
CA LYS A 34 -8.33 10.55 11.24
C LYS A 34 -7.40 10.49 10.04
N LYS A 35 -7.72 11.18 8.95
CA LYS A 35 -6.83 11.29 7.79
C LYS A 35 -5.80 12.40 7.99
N VAL A 36 -4.59 12.14 7.56
CA VAL A 36 -3.50 13.11 7.43
C VAL A 36 -3.02 13.06 5.99
N ASN A 37 -2.94 14.23 5.35
CA ASN A 37 -2.48 14.34 3.98
C ASN A 37 -0.97 14.19 3.91
N ILE A 38 -0.50 13.46 2.90
CA ILE A 38 0.91 13.27 2.57
C ILE A 38 1.11 13.43 1.06
N LEU A 39 2.35 13.68 0.65
CA LEU A 39 2.71 13.72 -0.77
C LEU A 39 2.89 12.29 -1.29
N ASP A 40 2.26 11.95 -2.41
CA ASP A 40 2.56 10.73 -3.18
C ASP A 40 3.67 11.06 -4.18
N THR A 41 4.90 10.69 -3.85
CA THR A 41 6.07 10.91 -4.71
C THR A 41 6.42 9.69 -5.56
N ILE A 42 5.63 8.62 -5.44
CA ILE A 42 5.89 7.32 -6.08
C ILE A 42 5.04 7.15 -7.34
N SER A 43 3.78 7.58 -7.30
CA SER A 43 2.89 7.50 -8.46
C SER A 43 3.10 8.69 -9.39
N ASP A 44 3.09 8.44 -10.70
CA ASP A 44 3.14 9.50 -11.72
C ASP A 44 1.94 10.45 -11.59
N ASN A 45 0.77 9.89 -11.27
CA ASN A 45 -0.43 10.63 -10.88
C ASN A 45 -0.68 10.44 -9.38
N PRO A 46 -0.42 11.46 -8.53
CA PRO A 46 -0.56 11.36 -7.08
C PRO A 46 -1.99 11.04 -6.63
N ILE A 47 -2.24 9.77 -6.29
CA ILE A 47 -3.55 9.30 -5.80
C ILE A 47 -3.48 8.76 -4.37
N ASN A 48 -2.31 8.33 -3.92
CA ASN A 48 -2.11 7.80 -2.57
C ASN A 48 -1.68 8.96 -1.65
N THR A 49 -2.59 9.87 -1.34
CA THR A 49 -2.23 11.15 -0.68
C THR A 49 -2.62 11.23 0.80
N ALA A 50 -2.99 10.11 1.43
CA ALA A 50 -3.36 10.10 2.84
C ALA A 50 -2.84 8.90 3.63
N ILE A 51 -2.47 9.15 4.90
CA ILE A 51 -2.33 8.14 5.95
C ILE A 51 -3.50 8.31 6.91
N GLN A 52 -4.07 7.21 7.37
CA GLN A 52 -5.11 7.22 8.39
C GLN A 52 -4.52 6.87 9.76
N ILE A 53 -4.88 7.62 10.79
CA ILE A 53 -4.58 7.32 12.18
C ILE A 53 -5.79 6.61 12.79
N ALA A 54 -5.56 5.42 13.34
CA ALA A 54 -6.58 4.61 13.99
C ALA A 54 -6.68 4.94 15.48
N TYR A 55 -7.90 5.12 15.98
CA TYR A 55 -8.18 5.36 17.39
C TYR A 55 -9.27 4.40 17.90
N ASP A 56 -9.18 4.08 19.20
CA ASP A 56 -10.27 3.40 19.91
C ASP A 56 -11.34 4.38 20.40
N LYS A 57 -12.38 3.82 21.05
CA LYS A 57 -13.52 4.59 21.58
C LYS A 57 -13.14 5.62 22.64
N ASN A 58 -11.99 5.44 23.30
CA ASN A 58 -11.49 6.33 24.35
C ASN A 58 -10.54 7.39 23.78
N GLY A 59 -10.32 7.43 22.45
CA GLY A 59 -9.38 8.33 21.81
C GLY A 59 -7.92 7.89 21.92
N LYS A 60 -7.63 6.67 22.37
CA LYS A 60 -6.27 6.13 22.36
C LYS A 60 -5.87 5.79 20.94
N LYS A 61 -4.70 6.28 20.51
CA LYS A 61 -4.10 5.93 19.22
C LYS A 61 -3.70 4.46 19.20
N LEU A 62 -4.16 3.73 18.18
CA LEU A 62 -3.87 2.32 17.95
C LEU A 62 -2.71 2.10 16.97
N GLY A 63 -2.58 2.99 15.98
CA GLY A 63 -1.57 2.88 14.94
C GLY A 63 -1.94 3.66 13.69
N PHE A 64 -1.34 3.28 12.57
CA PHE A 64 -1.47 3.94 11.29
C PHE A 64 -1.85 2.95 10.19
N ILE A 65 -2.60 3.44 9.21
CA ILE A 65 -3.10 2.67 8.07
C ILE A 65 -2.79 3.45 6.80
N ARG A 66 -2.16 2.79 5.85
CA ARG A 66 -1.90 3.32 4.52
C ARG A 66 -2.54 2.43 3.48
N GLU A 67 -3.58 2.94 2.84
CA GLU A 67 -4.16 2.32 1.66
C GLU A 67 -3.40 2.78 0.42
N VAL A 68 -3.10 1.83 -0.45
CA VAL A 68 -2.39 2.07 -1.70
C VAL A 68 -3.14 1.42 -2.84
N ASN A 69 -3.34 2.19 -3.89
CA ASN A 69 -3.77 1.72 -5.19
C ASN A 69 -2.74 2.22 -6.22
N THR A 70 -2.15 1.30 -6.97
CA THR A 70 -1.26 1.67 -8.08
C THR A 70 -2.02 1.68 -9.39
N THR A 71 -1.54 2.42 -10.37
CA THR A 71 -1.94 2.23 -11.76
C THR A 71 -1.35 0.93 -12.32
N THR A 72 -1.69 0.61 -13.57
CA THR A 72 -1.02 -0.45 -14.32
C THR A 72 0.47 -0.13 -14.48
N GLY A 73 1.33 -1.13 -14.28
CA GLY A 73 2.79 -1.00 -14.40
C GLY A 73 3.34 -1.65 -15.67
N CYS A 74 4.64 -1.44 -15.93
CA CYS A 74 5.39 -2.10 -17.00
C CYS A 74 4.71 -1.96 -18.39
N ASN A 75 4.47 -0.74 -18.85
CA ASN A 75 3.78 -0.45 -20.11
C ASN A 75 2.41 -1.16 -20.22
N SER A 76 1.66 -1.15 -19.11
CA SER A 76 0.35 -1.80 -18.96
C SER A 76 0.37 -3.34 -18.93
N ALA A 77 1.53 -3.98 -18.89
CA ALA A 77 1.63 -5.44 -18.77
C ALA A 77 1.31 -5.94 -17.35
N CYS A 78 1.41 -5.08 -16.33
CA CYS A 78 1.14 -5.44 -14.93
C CYS A 78 -0.19 -4.85 -14.44
N LEU A 79 -0.96 -5.66 -13.72
CA LEU A 79 -2.17 -5.21 -13.04
C LEU A 79 -1.85 -4.21 -11.90
N PRO A 80 -2.82 -3.34 -11.55
CA PRO A 80 -2.80 -2.58 -10.30
C PRO A 80 -2.49 -3.45 -9.08
N VAL A 81 -1.65 -2.94 -8.19
CA VAL A 81 -1.34 -3.56 -6.89
C VAL A 81 -2.11 -2.79 -5.84
N ILE A 82 -3.18 -3.41 -5.34
CA ILE A 82 -4.09 -2.79 -4.37
C ILE A 82 -3.87 -3.43 -3.02
N PHE A 83 -3.43 -2.64 -2.03
CA PHE A 83 -3.05 -3.16 -0.72
C PHE A 83 -3.20 -2.13 0.39
N THR A 84 -3.09 -2.62 1.62
CA THR A 84 -3.13 -1.82 2.84
C THR A 84 -1.98 -2.23 3.75
N LEU A 85 -1.20 -1.25 4.16
CA LEU A 85 -0.12 -1.38 5.13
C LEU A 85 -0.58 -0.84 6.49
N PHE A 86 -0.26 -1.59 7.55
CA PHE A 86 -0.60 -1.24 8.92
C PHE A 86 0.67 -1.07 9.73
N TYR A 87 0.68 -0.09 10.63
CA TYR A 87 1.85 0.26 11.46
C TYR A 87 1.43 0.50 12.90
N ASN A 88 2.31 0.18 13.85
CA ASN A 88 2.08 0.51 15.25
C ASN A 88 2.41 1.98 15.55
N THR A 89 2.21 2.39 16.81
CA THR A 89 2.50 3.74 17.30
C THR A 89 4.00 4.10 17.34
N LYS A 90 4.90 3.15 17.08
CA LYS A 90 6.34 3.34 16.92
C LYS A 90 6.75 3.45 15.43
N TYR A 91 5.77 3.52 14.52
CA TYR A 91 5.96 3.54 13.07
C TYR A 91 6.58 2.25 12.49
N GLU A 92 6.45 1.13 13.20
CA GLU A 92 6.93 -0.17 12.75
C GLU A 92 5.82 -0.88 11.97
N PHE A 93 6.18 -1.53 10.87
CA PHE A 93 5.25 -2.31 10.04
C PHE A 93 4.67 -3.49 10.83
N LEU A 94 3.36 -3.67 10.74
CA LEU A 94 2.61 -4.74 11.41
C LEU A 94 2.00 -5.75 10.45
N LYS A 95 1.36 -5.26 9.38
CA LYS A 95 0.58 -6.13 8.49
C LYS A 95 0.46 -5.55 7.10
N LEU A 96 0.55 -6.44 6.12
CA LEU A 96 0.12 -6.24 4.75
C LEU A 96 -1.21 -6.98 4.57
N LYS A 97 -2.19 -6.32 3.97
CA LYS A 97 -3.43 -6.94 3.49
C LYS A 97 -3.75 -6.47 2.07
N SER A 98 -4.51 -7.26 1.31
CA SER A 98 -5.06 -6.87 0.01
C SER A 98 -6.53 -7.30 -0.07
N LYS A 99 -7.39 -6.47 -0.66
CA LYS A 99 -8.82 -6.78 -0.86
C LYS A 99 -9.06 -7.67 -2.09
N SER A 100 -8.34 -7.40 -3.18
CA SER A 100 -8.46 -8.11 -4.46
C SER A 100 -7.49 -9.28 -4.60
N GLY A 101 -6.66 -9.52 -3.58
CA GLY A 101 -5.51 -10.41 -3.68
C GLY A 101 -4.36 -9.79 -4.46
N LEU A 102 -3.16 -10.31 -4.26
CA LEU A 102 -1.96 -9.91 -4.99
C LEU A 102 -1.63 -10.94 -6.06
N THR A 103 -1.00 -10.49 -7.14
CA THR A 103 -0.66 -11.35 -8.29
C THR A 103 0.85 -11.39 -8.55
N LYS A 104 1.25 -12.45 -9.25
CA LYS A 104 2.59 -12.75 -9.74
C LYS A 104 2.63 -12.59 -11.27
N LYS A 105 3.73 -13.04 -11.88
CA LYS A 105 3.88 -13.16 -13.35
C LYS A 105 2.64 -13.80 -13.97
N PHE A 106 2.22 -13.27 -15.12
CA PHE A 106 1.00 -13.67 -15.85
C PHE A 106 -0.29 -13.55 -15.03
N HIS A 107 -0.31 -12.58 -14.09
CA HIS A 107 -1.48 -12.25 -13.27
C HIS A 107 -2.01 -13.40 -12.40
N ARG A 108 -1.20 -14.44 -12.21
CA ARG A 108 -1.53 -15.57 -11.36
C ARG A 108 -1.64 -15.10 -9.91
N PRO A 109 -2.68 -15.48 -9.15
CA PRO A 109 -2.80 -15.09 -7.75
C PRO A 109 -1.63 -15.61 -6.92
N MET A 110 -1.23 -14.82 -5.92
CA MET A 110 -0.33 -15.26 -4.86
C MET A 110 -1.05 -16.27 -3.96
N THR A 111 -0.32 -17.31 -3.56
CA THR A 111 -0.73 -18.28 -2.54
C THR A 111 -0.55 -17.69 -1.13
N GLU A 112 -1.11 -18.33 -0.11
CA GLU A 112 -0.90 -17.91 1.29
C GLU A 112 0.58 -17.92 1.70
N ASP A 113 1.37 -18.86 1.16
CA ASP A 113 2.82 -18.91 1.38
C ASP A 113 3.53 -17.72 0.72
N ASP A 114 3.11 -17.34 -0.49
CA ASP A 114 3.63 -16.15 -1.17
C ASP A 114 3.32 -14.89 -0.35
N ILE A 115 2.09 -14.76 0.16
CA ILE A 115 1.68 -13.62 0.99
C ILE A 115 2.44 -13.59 2.31
N SER A 116 2.64 -14.75 2.95
CA SER A 116 3.41 -14.88 4.19
C SER A 116 4.88 -14.52 3.98
N ARG A 117 5.49 -15.02 2.89
CA ARG A 117 6.85 -14.63 2.49
C ARG A 117 6.93 -13.13 2.21
N LEU A 118 5.98 -12.58 1.44
CA LEU A 118 5.95 -11.16 1.15
C LEU A 118 5.89 -10.33 2.42
N HIS A 119 4.98 -10.67 3.34
CA HIS A 119 4.88 -9.99 4.63
C HIS A 119 6.22 -9.99 5.38
N LEU A 120 6.88 -11.15 5.47
CA LEU A 120 8.19 -11.27 6.11
C LEU A 120 9.22 -10.35 5.44
N LEU A 121 9.28 -10.36 4.11
CA LEU A 121 10.21 -9.51 3.34
C LEU A 121 9.97 -8.02 3.58
N ILE A 122 8.71 -7.57 3.66
CA ILE A 122 8.38 -6.17 3.96
C ILE A 122 8.80 -5.80 5.38
N GLY A 123 8.62 -6.70 6.36
CA GLY A 123 9.04 -6.49 7.74
C GLY A 123 10.56 -6.46 7.92
N LEU A 124 11.29 -7.35 7.24
CA LEU A 124 12.76 -7.39 7.26
C LEU A 124 13.39 -6.20 6.53
N ASN A 125 12.69 -5.65 5.54
CA ASN A 125 13.18 -4.57 4.67
C ASN A 125 14.61 -4.81 4.14
N PRO A 126 14.81 -5.84 3.30
CA PRO A 126 16.12 -6.18 2.74
C PRO A 126 16.82 -4.97 2.12
N LYS A 127 18.10 -4.78 2.47
CA LYS A 127 18.91 -3.64 1.99
C LYS A 127 18.97 -3.56 0.46
N VAL A 128 18.81 -4.69 -0.23
CA VAL A 128 18.84 -4.76 -1.69
C VAL A 128 17.76 -3.88 -2.35
N PHE A 129 16.60 -3.71 -1.72
CA PHE A 129 15.55 -2.84 -2.26
C PHE A 129 15.91 -1.36 -2.29
N LYS A 130 16.91 -0.92 -1.52
CA LYS A 130 17.38 0.47 -1.59
C LYS A 130 18.14 0.77 -2.88
N LYS A 131 18.58 -0.27 -3.60
CA LYS A 131 19.39 -0.16 -4.82
C LYS A 131 18.57 -0.35 -6.10
N VAL A 132 17.41 -1.01 -6.01
CA VAL A 132 16.56 -1.35 -7.14
C VAL A 132 15.61 -0.19 -7.44
N LYS A 133 15.66 0.37 -8.65
CA LYS A 133 14.73 1.43 -9.06
C LYS A 133 13.54 0.88 -9.84
N HIS A 134 13.78 -0.12 -10.68
CA HIS A 134 12.76 -0.73 -11.52
C HIS A 134 12.67 -2.25 -11.33
N PRO A 135 11.48 -2.87 -11.35
CA PRO A 135 11.33 -4.32 -11.20
C PRO A 135 12.10 -5.17 -12.22
N THR A 136 12.35 -4.63 -13.42
CA THR A 136 13.15 -5.30 -14.46
C THR A 136 14.61 -5.47 -14.06
N GLU A 137 15.12 -4.68 -13.11
CA GLU A 137 16.48 -4.88 -12.58
C GLU A 137 16.59 -6.19 -11.80
N MET A 138 15.47 -6.70 -11.26
CA MET A 138 15.44 -7.92 -10.47
C MET A 138 15.09 -9.18 -11.26
N THR A 139 14.78 -9.04 -12.54
CA THR A 139 14.38 -10.14 -13.40
C THR A 139 15.30 -10.26 -14.61
N ASP A 140 15.55 -11.48 -15.05
CA ASP A 140 16.19 -11.75 -16.33
C ASP A 140 15.31 -11.25 -17.48
N ALA A 141 15.91 -10.59 -18.47
CA ALA A 141 15.17 -9.92 -19.54
C ALA A 141 14.53 -10.89 -20.54
N LEU A 142 15.13 -12.07 -20.72
CA LEU A 142 14.66 -13.06 -21.70
C LEU A 142 13.60 -13.98 -21.10
N THR A 143 13.85 -14.45 -19.88
CA THR A 143 13.01 -15.46 -19.22
C THR A 143 12.01 -14.86 -18.24
N GLY A 144 12.25 -13.62 -17.76
CA GLY A 144 11.50 -13.00 -16.68
C GLY A 144 11.71 -13.68 -15.32
N ALA A 145 12.71 -14.56 -15.18
CA ALA A 145 13.04 -15.22 -13.92
C ALA A 145 13.67 -14.22 -12.95
N THR A 146 13.41 -14.35 -11.64
CA THR A 146 14.11 -13.54 -10.63
C THR A 146 15.61 -13.84 -10.67
N LYS A 147 16.46 -12.81 -10.72
CA LYS A 147 17.92 -13.02 -10.73
C LYS A 147 18.39 -13.60 -9.39
N PRO A 148 19.46 -14.41 -9.35
CA PRO A 148 19.93 -15.09 -8.13
C PRO A 148 20.16 -14.15 -6.94
N GLU A 149 20.72 -12.97 -7.17
CA GLU A 149 21.01 -11.98 -6.13
C GLU A 149 19.77 -11.40 -5.42
N PHE A 150 18.57 -11.56 -5.98
CA PHE A 150 17.32 -11.08 -5.39
C PHE A 150 16.41 -12.21 -4.90
N VAL A 151 16.77 -13.48 -5.09
CA VAL A 151 15.87 -14.62 -4.83
C VAL A 151 15.41 -14.67 -3.37
N ASP A 152 16.28 -14.28 -2.45
CA ASP A 152 15.99 -14.23 -1.01
C ASP A 152 15.25 -12.98 -0.58
N ALA A 153 15.25 -11.94 -1.42
CA ALA A 153 14.60 -10.68 -1.12
C ALA A 153 13.23 -10.54 -1.81
N VAL A 154 12.89 -11.42 -2.74
CA VAL A 154 11.71 -11.31 -3.60
C VAL A 154 10.84 -12.55 -3.49
N VAL A 155 9.52 -12.37 -3.56
CA VAL A 155 8.63 -13.51 -3.80
C VAL A 155 8.82 -13.95 -5.25
N LYS A 156 9.18 -15.21 -5.47
CA LYS A 156 9.44 -15.77 -6.80
C LYS A 156 8.34 -15.39 -7.78
N GLU A 157 8.72 -14.89 -8.96
CA GLU A 157 7.82 -14.40 -10.02
C GLU A 157 6.97 -13.15 -9.66
N ALA A 158 7.20 -12.53 -8.50
CA ALA A 158 6.42 -11.38 -8.03
C ALA A 158 7.28 -10.15 -7.75
N ALA A 159 8.33 -9.94 -8.55
CA ALA A 159 9.27 -8.84 -8.37
C ALA A 159 8.58 -7.47 -8.38
N TYR A 160 7.63 -7.26 -9.29
CA TYR A 160 6.85 -6.02 -9.38
C TYR A 160 6.08 -5.72 -8.09
N SER A 161 5.20 -6.63 -7.66
CA SER A 161 4.38 -6.50 -6.45
C SER A 161 5.27 -6.33 -5.21
N THR A 162 6.33 -7.13 -5.09
CA THR A 162 7.25 -7.07 -3.94
C THR A 162 7.94 -5.71 -3.85
N LEU A 163 8.52 -5.23 -4.95
CA LEU A 163 9.19 -3.93 -4.97
C LEU A 163 8.21 -2.81 -4.65
N ARG A 164 7.06 -2.74 -5.35
CA ARG A 164 6.09 -1.66 -5.17
C ARG A 164 5.58 -1.57 -3.73
N ILE A 165 5.25 -2.70 -3.12
CA ILE A 165 4.80 -2.73 -1.73
C ILE A 165 5.92 -2.27 -0.80
N ASN A 166 7.17 -2.69 -1.03
CA ASN A 166 8.30 -2.24 -0.20
C ASN A 166 8.61 -0.75 -0.38
N THR A 167 8.52 -0.21 -1.60
CA THR A 167 8.69 1.22 -1.87
C THR A 167 7.68 2.04 -1.06
N TYR A 168 6.41 1.66 -1.07
CA TYR A 168 5.37 2.31 -0.27
C TYR A 168 5.56 2.12 1.23
N ASN A 169 6.07 0.97 1.68
CA ASN A 169 6.43 0.75 3.09
C ASN A 169 7.50 1.73 3.56
N LEU A 170 8.59 1.87 2.79
CA LEU A 170 9.68 2.79 3.08
C LEU A 170 9.24 4.25 3.09
N ASP A 171 8.47 4.67 2.09
CA ASP A 171 7.90 6.02 2.04
C ASP A 171 6.99 6.26 3.26
N THR A 172 6.08 5.34 3.57
CA THR A 172 5.16 5.52 4.70
C THR A 172 5.91 5.68 6.02
N ILE A 173 6.91 4.84 6.29
CA ILE A 173 7.74 4.95 7.50
C ILE A 173 8.46 6.31 7.54
N SER A 174 8.98 6.77 6.40
CA SER A 174 9.62 8.08 6.29
C SER A 174 8.65 9.22 6.59
N GLN A 175 7.45 9.21 6.00
CA GLN A 175 6.40 10.20 6.19
C GLN A 175 5.92 10.24 7.64
N LEU A 176 5.67 9.07 8.25
CA LEU A 176 5.28 8.94 9.65
C LEU A 176 6.31 9.57 10.60
N LYS A 177 7.60 9.27 10.38
CA LYS A 177 8.70 9.86 11.16
C LYS A 177 8.82 11.36 10.95
N LYS A 178 8.73 11.84 9.71
CA LYS A 178 8.83 13.26 9.35
C LYS A 178 7.72 14.09 10.00
N LEU A 179 6.49 13.57 9.99
CA LEU A 179 5.31 14.25 10.51
C LEU A 179 5.13 14.09 12.03
N LYS A 180 5.90 13.19 12.67
CA LYS A 180 5.83 12.90 14.11
C LYS A 180 4.39 12.59 14.58
N LEU A 181 3.68 11.77 13.80
CA LEU A 181 2.23 11.58 13.95
C LEU A 181 1.76 10.89 15.22
#